data_AF-Q5GMJ1-F1
#
_entry.id   AF-Q5GMJ1-F1
#
_cell.length_a   1.000
_cell.length_b   1.000
_cell.length_c   1.000
_cell.angle_alpha   90.00
_cell.angle_beta   90.00
_cell.angle_gamma   90.00
#
_symmetry.space_group_name_H-M   'P 1'
#
loop_
_entity.id
_entity.type
_entity.pdbx_description
1 polymer ?
#
loop_
_entity_poly.entity_id
_entity_poly.type
_entity_poly.pdbx_seq_one_letter_code
_entity_poly.pdbx_strand_id
1 'polypeptide(L)'
;MIPQLEKYRDKALQLDREDSLKDFRKRFALPKDPETIYFCNNSLGLPAVAASSRMQEQLQNWSELGVEGWFEGKSNWYRSFDAPLKEPLSQLLGAKYDEVIVMNSLTVNLHLLLVSFYQPTKSRYKVLIEGPTFPSDMYAI
;
A
#
# COMPACT_ATOMS: atom_id res chain seq x y z
N MET A 1 -30.97 -9.51 -3.44
CA MET A 1 -30.91 -8.77 -2.15
C MET A 1 -31.42 -9.70 -1.06
N ILE A 2 -30.73 -9.78 0.08
CA ILE A 2 -31.12 -10.64 1.22
C ILE A 2 -32.31 -9.96 1.93
N PRO A 3 -33.55 -10.50 1.89
CA PRO A 3 -34.75 -9.81 2.36
C PRO A 3 -34.68 -9.37 3.82
N GLN A 4 -33.95 -10.12 4.65
CA GLN A 4 -33.75 -9.80 6.07
C GLN A 4 -32.97 -8.48 6.30
N LEU A 5 -32.26 -7.95 5.29
CA LEU A 5 -31.47 -6.72 5.39
C LEU A 5 -32.22 -5.47 4.95
N GLU A 6 -33.38 -5.58 4.29
CA GLU A 6 -34.14 -4.42 3.81
C GLU A 6 -34.51 -3.45 4.92
N LYS A 7 -34.80 -3.97 6.12
CA LYS A 7 -35.10 -3.16 7.32
C LYS A 7 -33.97 -2.21 7.75
N TYR A 8 -32.74 -2.43 7.28
CA TYR A 8 -31.58 -1.58 7.60
C TYR A 8 -31.30 -0.51 6.54
N ARG A 9 -32.01 -0.52 5.40
CA ARG A 9 -31.72 0.34 4.24
C ARG A 9 -31.71 1.82 4.60
N ASP A 10 -32.74 2.30 5.29
CA ASP A 10 -32.84 3.73 5.63
C ASP A 10 -31.75 4.16 6.60
N LYS A 11 -31.36 3.27 7.52
CA LYS A 11 -30.26 3.54 8.45
C LYS A 11 -28.91 3.56 7.74
N ALA A 12 -28.66 2.64 6.80
CA ALA A 12 -27.45 2.65 5.99
C ALA A 12 -27.33 3.95 5.17
N LEU A 13 -28.42 4.37 4.50
CA LEU A 13 -28.45 5.63 3.75
C LEU A 13 -28.24 6.87 4.64
N GLN A 14 -28.70 6.83 5.88
CA GLN A 14 -28.42 7.89 6.86
C GLN A 14 -26.91 7.93 7.17
N LEU A 15 -26.31 6.78 7.48
CA LEU A 15 -24.88 6.70 7.80
C LEU A 15 -24.01 7.14 6.61
N ASP A 16 -24.37 6.79 5.38
CA ASP A 16 -23.67 7.26 4.18
C ASP A 16 -23.73 8.80 4.01
N ARG A 17 -24.84 9.42 4.41
CA ARG A 17 -24.98 10.89 4.36
C ARG A 17 -24.14 11.59 5.43
N GLU A 18 -24.09 11.01 6.62
CA GLU A 18 -23.40 11.52 7.80
C GLU A 18 -21.88 11.22 7.79
N ASP A 19 -21.43 10.29 6.95
CA ASP A 19 -20.01 9.96 6.80
C ASP A 19 -19.20 11.17 6.28
N SER A 20 -18.32 11.69 7.13
CA SER A 20 -17.38 12.76 6.80
C SER A 20 -16.35 12.36 5.74
N LEU A 21 -16.16 11.06 5.48
CA LEU A 21 -15.20 10.52 4.53
C LEU A 21 -15.81 10.12 3.19
N LYS A 22 -17.13 10.27 3.01
CA LYS A 22 -17.85 9.79 1.80
C LYS A 22 -17.24 10.26 0.48
N ASP A 23 -16.64 11.46 0.46
CA ASP A 23 -16.01 12.01 -0.74
C ASP A 23 -14.69 11.33 -1.14
N PHE A 24 -14.02 10.62 -0.22
CA PHE A 24 -12.85 9.81 -0.56
C PHE A 24 -13.17 8.70 -1.54
N ARG A 25 -14.41 8.19 -1.56
CA ARG A 25 -14.87 7.20 -2.53
C ARG A 25 -14.63 7.63 -3.98
N LYS A 26 -14.75 8.95 -4.26
CA LYS A 26 -14.52 9.52 -5.59
C LYS A 26 -13.06 9.48 -6.04
N ARG A 27 -12.12 9.23 -5.12
CA ARG A 27 -10.68 9.14 -5.41
C ARG A 27 -10.25 7.77 -5.94
N PHE A 28 -11.15 6.79 -5.99
CA PHE A 28 -10.87 5.42 -6.43
C PHE A 28 -11.69 5.06 -7.66
N ALA A 29 -11.10 4.31 -8.58
CA ALA A 29 -11.84 3.75 -9.70
C ALA A 29 -12.63 2.53 -9.21
N LEU A 30 -13.95 2.66 -9.18
CA LEU A 30 -14.85 1.59 -8.77
C LEU A 30 -15.08 0.59 -9.92
N PRO A 31 -15.43 -0.67 -9.62
CA PRO A 31 -15.88 -1.63 -10.62
C PRO A 31 -16.98 -1.05 -11.51
N LYS A 32 -16.95 -1.38 -12.81
CA LYS A 32 -17.92 -0.86 -13.79
C LYS A 32 -19.33 -1.40 -13.58
N ASP A 33 -19.43 -2.62 -13.06
CA ASP A 33 -20.71 -3.23 -12.71
C ASP A 33 -21.24 -2.58 -11.41
N PRO A 34 -22.37 -1.86 -11.47
CA PRO A 34 -22.94 -1.17 -10.31
C PRO A 34 -23.42 -2.13 -9.22
N GLU A 35 -23.66 -3.41 -9.54
CA GLU A 35 -24.06 -4.43 -8.57
C GLU A 35 -22.86 -5.02 -7.80
N THR A 36 -21.64 -4.71 -8.22
CA THR A 36 -20.44 -5.22 -7.56
C THR A 36 -20.20 -4.55 -6.22
N ILE A 37 -20.21 -5.34 -5.15
CA ILE A 37 -19.80 -4.94 -3.79
C ILE A 37 -18.38 -5.44 -3.54
N TYR A 38 -17.40 -4.52 -3.60
CA TYR A 38 -15.98 -4.86 -3.52
C TYR A 38 -15.46 -4.92 -2.08
N PHE A 39 -15.57 -6.10 -1.45
CA PHE A 39 -15.10 -6.38 -0.08
C PHE A 39 -13.80 -7.19 -0.03
N CYS A 40 -12.93 -7.05 -1.02
CA CYS A 40 -11.62 -7.72 -1.09
C CYS A 40 -10.40 -6.77 -1.12
N ASN A 41 -10.58 -5.52 -0.69
CA ASN A 41 -9.51 -4.51 -0.62
C ASN A 41 -8.32 -4.92 0.25
N ASN A 42 -8.53 -5.85 1.20
CA ASN A 42 -7.47 -6.41 2.05
C ASN A 42 -6.50 -7.32 1.27
N SER A 43 -6.88 -7.77 0.08
CA SER A 43 -6.01 -8.52 -0.84
C SER A 43 -5.44 -7.60 -1.92
N LEU A 44 -6.32 -6.85 -2.59
CA LEU A 44 -5.93 -5.87 -3.61
C LEU A 44 -6.80 -4.62 -3.49
N GLY A 45 -6.20 -3.49 -3.16
CA GLY A 45 -6.92 -2.21 -3.10
C GLY A 45 -7.37 -1.73 -4.48
N LEU A 46 -8.53 -1.08 -4.54
CA LEU A 46 -8.95 -0.39 -5.75
C LEU A 46 -7.92 0.69 -6.16
N PRO A 47 -7.65 0.87 -7.46
CA PRO A 47 -6.67 1.85 -7.91
C PRO A 47 -7.18 3.26 -7.62
N ALA A 48 -6.32 4.11 -7.08
CA ALA A 48 -6.59 5.54 -6.98
C ALA A 48 -6.67 6.14 -8.39
N VAL A 49 -7.66 7.01 -8.63
CA VAL A 49 -7.87 7.68 -9.93
C VAL A 49 -6.60 8.44 -10.37
N ALA A 50 -5.90 9.05 -9.41
CA ALA A 50 -4.65 9.79 -9.68
C ALA A 50 -3.46 8.89 -10.06
N ALA A 51 -3.50 7.58 -9.81
CA ALA A 51 -2.36 6.69 -10.08
C ALA A 51 -2.00 6.65 -11.57
N SER A 52 -3.02 6.64 -12.45
CA SER A 52 -2.80 6.59 -13.90
C SER A 52 -2.09 7.84 -14.42
N SER A 53 -2.53 9.04 -14.00
CA SER A 53 -1.88 10.29 -14.42
C SER A 53 -0.45 10.40 -13.89
N ARG A 54 -0.18 9.92 -12.67
CA ARG A 54 1.18 9.89 -12.11
C ARG A 54 2.09 8.94 -12.87
N MET A 55 1.60 7.78 -13.28
CA MET A 55 2.38 6.86 -14.10
C MET A 55 2.69 7.46 -15.48
N GLN A 56 1.70 8.10 -16.11
CA GLN A 56 1.89 8.80 -17.39
C GLN A 56 2.92 9.92 -17.28
N GLU A 57 2.93 10.69 -16.18
CA GLU A 57 3.96 11.70 -15.90
C GLU A 57 5.37 11.09 -15.90
N GLN A 58 5.55 9.93 -15.26
CA GLN A 58 6.87 9.26 -15.23
C GLN A 58 7.30 8.72 -16.60
N LEU A 59 6.35 8.18 -17.38
CA LEU A 59 6.61 7.74 -18.75
C LEU A 59 6.99 8.91 -19.67
N GLN A 60 6.32 10.06 -19.50
CA GLN A 60 6.65 11.27 -20.24
C GLN A 60 8.05 11.78 -19.88
N ASN A 61 8.37 11.87 -18.58
CA ASN A 61 9.71 12.26 -18.12
C ASN A 61 10.79 11.35 -18.72
N TRP A 62 10.54 10.05 -18.77
CA TRP A 62 11.48 9.11 -19.39
C TRP A 62 11.64 9.36 -20.90
N SER A 63 10.54 9.59 -21.62
CA SER A 63 10.59 9.86 -23.06
C SER A 63 11.31 11.17 -23.41
N GLU A 64 11.22 12.19 -22.55
CA GLU A 64 11.80 13.51 -22.81
C GLU A 64 13.26 13.61 -22.34
N LEU A 65 13.58 13.05 -21.18
CA LEU A 65 14.86 13.25 -20.50
C LEU A 65 15.80 12.04 -20.65
N GLY A 66 15.27 10.86 -20.98
CA GLY A 66 16.07 9.64 -21.01
C GLY A 66 16.77 9.38 -19.68
N VAL A 67 18.10 9.21 -19.72
CA VAL A 67 18.93 9.01 -18.52
C VAL A 67 18.94 10.24 -17.61
N GLU A 68 18.75 11.45 -18.16
CA GLU A 68 18.75 12.67 -17.35
C GLU A 68 17.56 12.72 -16.38
N GLY A 69 16.51 11.93 -16.59
CA GLY A 69 15.37 11.80 -15.66
C GLY A 69 15.75 11.30 -14.26
N TRP A 70 16.96 10.74 -14.10
CA TRP A 70 17.53 10.47 -12.77
C TRP A 70 17.74 11.74 -11.95
N PHE A 71 18.12 12.84 -12.58
CA PHE A 71 18.60 14.06 -11.92
C PHE A 71 17.71 15.28 -12.20
N GLU A 72 17.09 15.32 -13.37
CA GLU A 72 16.32 16.44 -13.88
C GLU A 72 14.80 16.24 -13.73
N GLY A 73 14.06 17.36 -13.77
CA GLY A 73 12.61 17.37 -13.65
C GLY A 73 12.10 17.46 -12.20
N LYS A 74 10.82 17.83 -12.07
CA LYS A 74 10.17 18.02 -10.75
C LYS A 74 10.05 16.74 -9.93
N SER A 75 10.03 15.59 -10.61
CA SER A 75 9.88 14.25 -10.03
C SER A 75 11.10 13.38 -10.39
N ASN A 76 12.32 13.94 -10.33
CA ASN A 76 13.54 13.19 -10.66
C ASN A 76 13.66 11.94 -9.78
N TRP A 77 14.11 10.84 -10.38
CA TRP A 77 14.04 9.53 -9.72
C TRP A 77 15.02 9.39 -8.56
N TYR A 78 16.16 10.09 -8.58
CA TYR A 78 17.14 10.01 -7.50
C TYR A 78 16.59 10.54 -6.17
N ARG A 79 15.88 11.68 -6.19
CA ARG A 79 15.36 12.31 -4.96
C ARG A 79 13.93 11.93 -4.63
N SER A 80 13.15 11.49 -5.62
CA SER A 80 11.69 11.37 -5.47
C SER A 80 11.19 9.94 -5.30
N PHE A 81 12.08 8.93 -5.34
CA PHE A 81 11.64 7.52 -5.35
C PHE A 81 10.83 7.13 -4.10
N ASP A 82 11.26 7.53 -2.90
CA ASP A 82 10.58 7.24 -1.64
C ASP A 82 10.24 8.51 -0.82
N ALA A 83 10.97 9.60 -1.02
CA ALA A 83 10.88 10.81 -0.21
C ALA A 83 9.44 11.34 -0.02
N PRO A 84 8.58 11.39 -1.07
CA PRO A 84 7.20 11.85 -0.90
C PRO A 84 6.34 10.95 0.01
N LEU A 85 6.76 9.71 0.23
CA LEU A 85 6.04 8.72 1.02
C LEU A 85 6.57 8.58 2.45
N LYS A 86 7.83 8.98 2.72
CA LYS A 86 8.47 8.79 4.03
C LYS A 86 7.68 9.41 5.18
N GLU A 87 7.33 10.69 5.09
CA GLU A 87 6.60 11.39 6.16
C GLU A 87 5.17 10.85 6.36
N PRO A 88 4.33 10.70 5.32
CA PRO A 88 3.01 10.09 5.49
C PRO A 88 3.08 8.67 6.09
N LEU A 89 4.02 7.84 5.65
CA LEU A 89 4.17 6.48 6.16
C LEU A 89 4.72 6.47 7.59
N SER A 90 5.63 7.36 7.96
CA SER A 90 6.15 7.41 9.33
C SER A 90 5.03 7.79 10.31
N GLN A 91 4.16 8.73 9.95
CA GLN A 91 2.98 9.07 10.75
C GLN A 91 2.00 7.89 10.84
N LEU A 92 1.74 7.20 9.73
CA LEU A 92 0.84 6.04 9.70
C LEU A 92 1.35 4.87 10.56
N LEU A 93 2.67 4.63 10.54
CA LEU A 93 3.32 3.52 11.24
C LEU A 93 3.71 3.86 12.69
N GLY A 94 3.62 5.13 13.10
CA GLY A 94 4.12 5.58 14.40
C GLY A 94 5.65 5.51 14.53
N ALA A 95 6.37 5.65 13.42
CA ALA A 95 7.82 5.59 13.33
C ALA A 95 8.44 6.97 13.09
N LYS A 96 9.76 7.11 13.27
CA LYS A 96 10.48 8.33 12.86
C LYS A 96 10.65 8.37 11.34
N TYR A 97 10.87 9.57 10.82
CA TYR A 97 11.15 9.79 9.39
C TYR A 97 12.31 8.91 8.86
N ASP A 98 13.37 8.73 9.66
CA ASP A 98 14.54 7.93 9.27
C ASP A 98 14.41 6.44 9.56
N GLU A 99 13.29 5.99 10.15
CA GLU A 99 13.01 4.58 10.45
C GLU A 99 12.15 3.90 9.36
N VAL A 100 11.80 4.62 8.27
CA VAL A 100 10.92 4.13 7.19
C VAL A 100 11.57 4.34 5.82
N ILE A 101 11.47 3.32 4.96
CA ILE A 101 11.85 3.37 3.54
C ILE A 101 10.85 2.56 2.71
N VAL A 102 10.53 3.03 1.50
CA VAL A 102 9.71 2.29 0.53
C VAL A 102 10.64 1.59 -0.46
N MET A 103 10.70 0.27 -0.39
CA MET A 103 11.58 -0.52 -1.27
C MET A 103 11.06 -1.95 -1.46
N ASN A 104 11.45 -2.57 -2.57
CA ASN A 104 11.21 -3.98 -2.92
C ASN A 104 9.77 -4.47 -2.69
N SER A 105 9.61 -5.77 -2.44
CA SER A 105 8.39 -6.41 -1.98
C SER A 105 8.51 -6.82 -0.51
N LEU A 106 7.37 -7.21 0.11
CA LEU A 106 7.30 -7.62 1.51
C LEU A 106 8.32 -8.72 1.86
N THR A 107 8.28 -9.84 1.13
CA THR A 107 9.15 -11.01 1.41
C THR A 107 10.64 -10.70 1.17
N VAL A 108 10.96 -9.85 0.19
CA VAL A 108 12.36 -9.41 -0.02
C VAL A 108 12.84 -8.59 1.18
N ASN A 109 12.02 -7.65 1.67
CA ASN A 109 12.38 -6.85 2.84
C ASN A 109 12.49 -7.71 4.11
N LEU A 110 11.66 -8.75 4.25
CA LEU A 110 11.79 -9.72 5.35
C LEU A 110 13.16 -10.43 5.31
N HIS A 111 13.61 -10.89 4.14
CA HIS A 111 14.96 -11.48 4.01
C HIS A 111 16.07 -10.48 4.34
N LEU A 112 15.95 -9.22 3.92
CA LEU A 112 16.92 -8.18 4.25
C LEU A 112 16.98 -7.90 5.76
N LEU A 113 15.85 -7.98 6.46
CA LEU A 113 15.82 -7.90 7.92
C LEU A 113 16.46 -9.13 8.54
N LEU A 114 16.13 -10.34 8.08
CA LEU A 114 16.68 -11.59 8.63
C LEU A 114 18.20 -11.65 8.47
N VAL A 115 18.75 -11.35 7.29
CA VAL A 115 20.22 -11.37 7.08
C VAL A 115 20.96 -10.37 7.98
N SER A 116 20.29 -9.28 8.37
CA SER A 116 20.88 -8.24 9.23
C SER A 116 20.76 -8.58 10.71
N PHE A 117 19.58 -9.03 11.15
CA PHE A 117 19.22 -9.15 12.57
C PHE A 117 19.28 -10.58 13.11
N TYR A 118 19.07 -11.59 12.26
CA TYR A 118 19.12 -12.99 12.68
C TYR A 118 20.57 -13.49 12.66
N GLN A 119 21.25 -13.36 13.80
CA GLN A 119 22.63 -13.78 14.02
C GLN A 119 22.67 -14.96 14.99
N PRO A 120 22.38 -16.19 14.51
CA PRO A 120 22.22 -17.34 15.39
C PRO A 120 23.53 -17.72 16.09
N THR A 121 23.42 -18.09 17.37
CA THR A 121 24.51 -18.67 18.18
C THR A 121 24.11 -20.04 18.68
N LYS A 122 25.06 -20.80 19.24
CA LYS A 122 24.78 -22.14 19.80
C LYS A 122 23.64 -22.14 20.85
N SER A 123 23.48 -21.06 21.61
CA SER A 123 22.45 -20.93 22.65
C SER A 123 21.21 -20.12 22.23
N ARG A 124 21.25 -19.43 21.08
CA ARG A 124 20.17 -18.57 20.58
C ARG A 124 20.10 -18.64 19.05
N TYR A 125 19.29 -19.55 18.53
CA TYR A 125 19.15 -19.83 17.09
C TYR A 125 17.70 -20.12 16.66
N LYS A 126 16.72 -19.90 17.53
CA LYS A 126 15.32 -20.15 17.20
C LYS A 126 14.64 -18.84 16.82
N VAL A 127 13.84 -18.89 15.76
CA VAL A 127 12.87 -17.83 15.43
C VAL A 127 11.51 -18.28 15.96
N LEU A 128 10.81 -17.36 16.64
CA LEU A 128 9.44 -17.59 17.10
C LEU A 128 8.48 -16.95 16.11
N ILE A 129 7.49 -17.71 15.67
CA ILE A 129 6.49 -17.31 14.69
C ILE A 129 5.14 -17.94 15.04
N GLU A 130 4.04 -17.31 14.65
CA GLU A 130 2.71 -17.84 14.85
C GLU A 130 2.45 -19.12 14.01
N GLY A 131 1.50 -19.94 14.45
CA GLY A 131 1.21 -21.24 13.82
C GLY A 131 0.75 -21.11 12.36
N PRO A 132 -0.52 -20.74 12.09
CA PRO A 132 -0.92 -20.45 10.72
C PRO A 132 -0.35 -19.10 10.30
N THR A 133 0.89 -19.13 9.84
CA THR A 133 1.58 -17.99 9.21
C THR A 133 1.29 -17.97 7.70
N PHE A 134 1.33 -16.79 7.09
CA PHE A 134 1.18 -16.65 5.64
C PHE A 134 2.29 -17.42 4.89
N PRO A 135 1.99 -18.12 3.77
CA PRO A 135 2.96 -19.04 3.16
C PRO A 135 4.31 -18.43 2.79
N SER A 136 4.38 -17.19 2.34
CA SER A 136 5.68 -16.58 1.99
C SER A 136 6.59 -16.40 3.19
N ASP A 137 6.03 -16.08 4.35
CA ASP A 137 6.74 -15.83 5.59
C ASP A 137 7.23 -17.16 6.16
N MET A 138 6.42 -18.22 6.04
CA MET A 138 6.81 -19.60 6.38
C MET A 138 7.98 -20.12 5.56
N TYR A 139 8.09 -19.74 4.28
CA TYR A 139 9.24 -20.14 3.45
C TYR A 139 10.47 -19.26 3.67
N ALA A 140 10.29 -18.02 4.12
CA ALA A 140 11.38 -17.09 4.33
C ALA A 140 12.12 -17.32 5.68
N ILE A 141 11.39 -17.78 6.70
CA ILE A 141 11.85 -17.97 8.09
C ILE A 141 12.17 -19.43 8.37
#